data_AF-A0A0A0M932-F1
#
_entry.id   AF-A0A0A0M932-F1
#
_cell.length_a   1.000
_cell.length_b   1.000
_cell.length_c   1.000
_cell.angle_alpha   90.00
_cell.angle_beta   90.00
_cell.angle_gamma   90.00
#
_symmetry.space_group_name_H-M   'P 1'
#
loop_
_entity.id
_entity.type
_entity.pdbx_description
1 polymer ?
#
loop_
_entity_poly.entity_id
_entity_poly.type
_entity_poly.pdbx_seq_one_letter_code
_entity_poly.pdbx_strand_id
1 'polypeptide(L)'
;MSQQEQLLAFAVYEIRLLLAGHLGSQSTSELPVRAAAHLAYALHNEADTALRGNIFDAEQAIERLGAVDRMLGTDFQDRFAKATTSEA
;
A
#
# COMPACT_ATOMS: atom_id res chain seq x y z
N MET A 1 -18.74 -2.28 -2.39
CA MET A 1 -17.95 -1.25 -1.67
C MET A 1 -18.78 0.00 -1.46
N SER A 2 -18.50 0.72 -0.38
CA SER A 2 -19.03 2.04 -0.09
C SER A 2 -18.27 3.14 -0.84
N GLN A 3 -18.87 4.32 -0.94
CA GLN A 3 -18.21 5.51 -1.49
C GLN A 3 -16.95 5.90 -0.69
N GLN A 4 -16.93 5.62 0.62
CA GLN A 4 -15.78 5.89 1.47
C GLN A 4 -14.59 4.99 1.09
N GLU A 5 -14.82 3.70 0.86
CA GLU A 5 -13.78 2.76 0.42
C GLU A 5 -13.23 3.14 -0.96
N GLN A 6 -14.10 3.52 -1.89
CA GLN A 6 -13.71 3.97 -3.22
C GLN A 6 -12.86 5.25 -3.18
N LEU A 7 -13.18 6.20 -2.29
CA LEU A 7 -12.39 7.41 -2.12
C LEU A 7 -10.98 7.12 -1.60
N LEU A 8 -10.84 6.21 -0.63
CA LEU A 8 -9.53 5.80 -0.11
C LEU A 8 -8.72 5.03 -1.16
N ALA A 9 -9.37 4.12 -1.89
CA ALA A 9 -8.76 3.40 -3.00
C ALA A 9 -8.26 4.37 -4.10
N PHE A 10 -9.07 5.37 -4.46
CA PHE A 10 -8.68 6.42 -5.40
C PHE A 10 -7.42 7.16 -4.93
N ALA A 11 -7.38 7.57 -3.65
CA ALA A 11 -6.21 8.25 -3.10
C ALA A 11 -4.94 7.39 -3.17
N VAL A 12 -5.02 6.10 -2.84
CA VAL A 12 -3.88 5.17 -2.94
C VAL A 12 -3.43 5.02 -4.39
N TYR A 13 -4.36 4.90 -5.34
CA TYR A 13 -4.06 4.80 -6.76
C TYR A 13 -3.34 6.06 -7.29
N GLU A 14 -3.82 7.25 -6.94
CA GLU A 14 -3.18 8.51 -7.35
C GLU A 14 -1.79 8.67 -6.73
N ILE A 15 -1.62 8.39 -5.43
CA ILE A 15 -0.31 8.42 -4.75
C ILE A 15 0.66 7.45 -5.44
N ARG A 16 0.18 6.27 -5.85
CA ARG A 16 0.98 5.31 -6.61
C ARG A 16 1.50 5.90 -7.92
N LEU A 17 0.68 6.61 -8.67
CA LEU A 17 1.06 7.25 -9.93
C LEU A 17 2.08 8.37 -9.70
N LEU A 18 1.83 9.25 -8.73
CA LEU A 18 2.72 10.35 -8.37
C LEU A 18 4.10 9.85 -7.93
N LEU A 19 4.15 8.73 -7.22
CA LEU A 19 5.39 8.16 -6.69
C LEU A 19 6.10 7.19 -7.65
N ALA A 20 5.62 7.03 -8.89
CA ALA A 20 6.15 6.00 -9.80
C ALA A 20 7.65 6.12 -10.11
N GLY A 21 8.17 7.35 -10.15
CA GLY A 21 9.61 7.60 -10.37
C GLY A 21 10.52 7.23 -9.20
N HIS A 22 9.97 6.93 -8.02
CA HIS A 22 10.76 6.66 -6.80
C HIS A 22 10.95 5.17 -6.51
N LEU A 23 10.40 4.28 -7.34
CA LEU A 23 10.50 2.84 -7.16
C LEU A 23 11.87 2.27 -7.56
N GLY A 24 12.16 1.10 -7.00
CA GLY A 24 13.29 0.27 -7.40
C GLY A 24 14.53 0.48 -6.53
N SER A 25 15.45 -0.48 -6.63
CA SER A 25 16.69 -0.51 -5.84
C SER A 25 17.68 0.59 -6.21
N GLN A 26 17.56 1.16 -7.43
CA GLN A 26 18.43 2.22 -7.93
C GLN A 26 17.89 3.63 -7.67
N SER A 27 16.73 3.77 -7.01
CA SER A 27 16.18 5.07 -6.66
C SER A 27 17.10 5.79 -5.69
N THR A 28 17.53 7.00 -6.05
CA THR A 28 18.35 7.89 -5.20
C THR A 28 17.50 8.71 -4.23
N SER A 29 16.21 8.42 -4.13
CA SER A 29 15.29 9.14 -3.26
C SER A 29 15.52 8.77 -1.79
N GLU A 30 15.19 9.68 -0.89
CA GLU A 30 15.30 9.40 0.54
C GLU A 30 14.43 8.20 0.96
N LEU A 31 14.87 7.47 2.00
CA LEU A 31 14.21 6.25 2.45
C LEU A 31 12.69 6.43 2.71
N PRO A 32 12.21 7.53 3.33
CA PRO A 32 10.77 7.72 3.53
C PRO A 32 9.98 7.81 2.22
N VAL A 33 10.55 8.45 1.20
CA VAL A 33 9.91 8.58 -0.13
C VAL A 33 9.86 7.22 -0.83
N ARG A 34 10.95 6.45 -0.74
CA ARG A 34 11.00 5.08 -1.27
C ARG A 34 10.00 4.17 -0.56
N ALA A 35 9.91 4.26 0.76
CA ALA A 35 8.95 3.52 1.55
C ALA A 35 7.50 3.85 1.16
N ALA A 36 7.16 5.13 1.00
CA ALA A 36 5.84 5.54 0.52
C ALA A 36 5.53 5.01 -0.89
N ALA A 37 6.51 5.08 -1.80
CA ALA A 37 6.35 4.59 -3.17
C ALA A 37 6.09 3.08 -3.21
N HIS A 38 6.84 2.31 -2.42
CA HIS A 38 6.69 0.86 -2.35
C HIS A 38 5.44 0.43 -1.57
N LEU A 39 5.01 1.18 -0.56
CA LEU A 39 3.71 0.98 0.10
C LEU A 39 2.55 1.17 -0.89
N ALA A 40 2.55 2.28 -1.65
CA ALA A 40 1.52 2.52 -2.66
C ALA A 40 1.56 1.47 -3.77
N TYR A 41 2.76 1.00 -4.16
CA TYR A 41 2.93 -0.14 -5.07
C TYR A 41 2.38 -1.45 -4.51
N ALA A 42 2.57 -1.74 -3.23
CA ALA A 42 2.06 -2.96 -2.63
C ALA A 42 0.52 -3.03 -2.68
N LEU A 43 -0.17 -1.88 -2.68
CA LEU A 43 -1.64 -1.79 -2.56
C LEU A 43 -2.37 -1.38 -3.86
N HIS A 44 -1.65 -1.10 -4.96
CA HIS A 44 -2.28 -0.51 -6.15
C HIS A 44 -3.28 -1.42 -6.86
N ASN A 45 -3.08 -2.75 -6.81
CA ASN A 45 -4.00 -3.71 -7.41
C ASN A 45 -5.33 -3.75 -6.65
N GLU A 46 -5.27 -3.68 -5.33
CA GLU A 46 -6.43 -3.61 -4.44
C GLU A 46 -7.18 -2.32 -4.68
N ALA A 47 -6.45 -1.20 -4.82
CA ALA A 47 -7.02 0.09 -5.14
C ALA A 47 -7.77 0.07 -6.50
N ASP A 48 -7.17 -0.46 -7.58
CA ASP A 48 -7.84 -0.59 -8.87
C ASP A 48 -9.06 -1.52 -8.80
N THR A 49 -8.93 -2.65 -8.10
CA THR A 49 -10.02 -3.62 -7.89
C THR A 49 -11.19 -2.98 -7.15
N ALA A 50 -10.90 -2.23 -6.08
CA ALA A 50 -11.86 -1.50 -5.28
C ALA A 50 -12.61 -0.43 -6.09
N LEU A 51 -11.89 0.33 -6.92
CA LEU A 51 -12.48 1.35 -7.80
C LEU A 51 -13.43 0.76 -8.84
N ARG A 52 -13.17 -0.46 -9.31
CA ARG A 52 -14.06 -1.21 -10.19
C ARG A 52 -15.27 -1.82 -9.47
N GLY A 53 -15.39 -1.63 -8.15
CA GLY A 53 -16.47 -2.17 -7.33
C GLY A 53 -16.33 -3.65 -6.98
N ASN A 54 -15.15 -4.24 -7.23
CA ASN A 54 -14.87 -5.64 -6.94
C ASN A 54 -14.27 -5.81 -5.54
N ILE A 55 -14.27 -7.06 -5.06
CA ILE A 55 -13.62 -7.44 -3.80
C ILE A 55 -12.17 -7.84 -4.12
N PHE A 56 -11.22 -7.35 -3.33
CA PHE A 56 -9.82 -7.73 -3.43
C PHE A 56 -9.42 -8.71 -2.32
N ASP A 57 -8.30 -9.40 -2.53
CA ASP A 57 -7.72 -10.32 -1.56
C ASP A 57 -6.86 -9.54 -0.54
N ALA A 58 -7.38 -9.38 0.67
CA ALA A 58 -6.70 -8.64 1.73
C ALA A 58 -5.46 -9.39 2.25
N GLU A 59 -5.45 -10.72 2.27
CA GLU A 59 -4.32 -11.51 2.74
C GLU A 59 -3.12 -11.31 1.82
N GLN A 60 -3.35 -11.36 0.50
CA GLN A 60 -2.30 -11.12 -0.48
C GLN A 60 -1.74 -9.69 -0.42
N ALA A 61 -2.58 -8.70 -0.13
CA ALA A 61 -2.13 -7.32 0.07
C ALA A 61 -1.21 -7.20 1.30
N ILE A 62 -1.56 -7.86 2.40
CA ILE A 62 -0.78 -7.90 3.65
C ILE A 62 0.57 -8.61 3.41
N GLU A 63 0.61 -9.71 2.66
CA GLU A 63 1.85 -10.38 2.30
C GLU A 63 2.81 -9.47 1.52
N ARG A 64 2.27 -8.64 0.61
CA ARG A 64 3.06 -7.64 -0.12
C ARG A 64 3.62 -6.55 0.79
N LEU A 65 2.91 -6.15 1.85
CA LEU A 65 3.46 -5.25 2.87
C LEU A 65 4.69 -5.87 3.53
N GLY A 66 4.61 -7.15 3.91
CA GLY A 66 5.75 -7.87 4.49
C GLY A 66 6.96 -7.96 3.56
N ALA A 67 6.73 -8.04 2.24
CA ALA A 67 7.82 -7.98 1.26
C ALA A 67 8.50 -6.60 1.21
N VAL A 68 7.72 -5.51 1.32
CA VAL A 68 8.25 -4.14 1.42
C VAL A 68 9.05 -3.96 2.71
N ASP A 69 8.53 -4.47 3.83
CA ASP A 69 9.19 -4.44 5.14
C ASP A 69 10.58 -5.10 5.09
N ARG A 70 10.67 -6.30 4.52
CA ARG A 70 11.97 -6.98 4.32
C ARG A 70 12.92 -6.22 3.41
N MET A 71 12.40 -5.55 2.38
CA MET A 71 13.21 -4.85 1.39
C MET A 71 13.76 -3.51 1.89
N LEU A 72 13.01 -2.78 2.71
CA LEU A 72 13.34 -1.41 3.12
C LEU A 72 13.60 -1.25 4.62
N GLY A 73 13.41 -2.31 5.41
CA GLY A 73 13.49 -2.23 6.87
C GLY A 73 12.33 -1.46 7.50
N THR A 74 11.17 -1.46 6.86
CA THR A 74 9.93 -0.86 7.39
C THR A 74 9.15 -1.87 8.24
N ASP A 75 8.06 -1.42 8.84
CA ASP A 75 7.20 -2.18 9.76
C ASP A 75 5.70 -2.04 9.43
N PHE A 76 5.35 -1.87 8.15
CA PHE A 76 3.98 -1.62 7.71
C PHE A 76 3.02 -2.76 8.08
N GLN A 77 3.42 -4.01 7.90
CA GLN A 77 2.59 -5.16 8.22
C GLN A 77 2.26 -5.22 9.72
N ASP A 78 3.26 -5.02 10.57
CA ASP A 78 3.10 -5.01 12.04
C ASP A 78 2.26 -3.82 12.51
N ARG A 79 2.48 -2.63 11.93
CA ARG A 79 1.69 -1.43 12.24
C ARG A 79 0.24 -1.58 11.82
N PHE A 80 -0.01 -2.18 10.66
CA PHE A 80 -1.36 -2.52 10.24
C PHE A 80 -2.03 -3.46 11.24
N ALA A 81 -1.38 -4.58 11.58
CA ALA A 81 -1.92 -5.54 12.55
C ALA A 81 -2.24 -4.87 13.90
N LYS A 82 -1.34 -4.03 14.44
CA LYS A 82 -1.59 -3.28 15.68
C LYS A 82 -2.78 -2.32 15.56
N ALA A 83 -2.89 -1.60 14.44
CA ALA A 83 -3.97 -0.63 14.21
C ALA A 83 -5.34 -1.30 14.09
N THR A 84 -5.41 -2.53 13.58
CA THR A 84 -6.67 -3.26 13.38
C THR A 84 -7.02 -4.24 14.50
N THR A 85 -6.08 -4.54 15.40
CA THR A 85 -6.33 -5.44 16.55
C THR A 85 -6.82 -4.69 17.79
N SER A 86 -6.78 -3.35 17.80
CA SER A 86 -7.42 -2.54 18.84
C SER A 86 -8.90 -2.31 18.52
N GLU A 87 -9.70 -3.37 18.65
CA GLU A 87 -11.13 -3.36 18.99
C GLU A 87 -11.59 -4.82 19.19
N ALA A 88 -11.55 -5.27 20.44
CA ALA A 88 -12.29 -6.42 20.96
C ALA A 88 -12.71 -6.12 22.41
#